data_AF-A0A952ZJK6-F1
#
_entry.id   AF-A0A952ZJK6-F1
#
_cell.length_a   1.000
_cell.length_b   1.000
_cell.length_c   1.000
_cell.angle_alpha   90.00
_cell.angle_beta   90.00
_cell.angle_gamma   90.00
#
_symmetry.space_group_name_H-M   'P 1'
#
loop_
_entity.id
_entity.type
_entity.pdbx_description
1 polymer ?
#
loop_
_entity_poly.entity_id
_entity_poly.type
_entity_poly.pdbx_seq_one_letter_code
_entity_poly.pdbx_strand_id
1 'polypeptide(L)'
;MGGERISAPLGSANNAPGIDAGTLARSISPTPGPTGLTPPGTANSPSPGTAAGENDPEIEALDLAPKARAAAYQLKKAHPSVKFTSGRRNKEDQARAMASNVVKNRKWIEQTYASSDLRKKCQDWVDANPDKKTQAEIAEGLLSLFNAATDAELGKFSKHLSGSAFDVQPVDTDADAIKKTIRALPDLDKFLDTEGGLTRWHAQFK
;
A
#
# COMPACT_ATOMS: atom_id res chain seq x y z
N MET A 1 14.99 -44.10 -36.44
CA MET A 1 13.92 -44.80 -35.70
C MET A 1 14.44 -45.02 -34.29
N GLY A 2 14.19 -44.10 -33.38
CA GLY A 2 13.20 -44.25 -32.29
C GLY A 2 14.01 -44.48 -31.00
N GLY A 3 14.00 -43.66 -29.96
CA GLY A 3 12.98 -42.72 -29.50
C GLY A 3 12.40 -43.27 -28.21
N GLU A 4 13.10 -43.09 -27.08
CA GLU A 4 12.50 -43.30 -25.76
C GLU A 4 12.78 -42.09 -24.89
N ARG A 5 11.77 -41.21 -24.84
CA ARG A 5 11.70 -40.08 -23.93
C ARG A 5 11.09 -40.59 -22.63
N ILE A 6 11.91 -40.68 -21.60
CA ILE A 6 11.47 -40.76 -20.22
C ILE A 6 10.64 -39.52 -19.90
N SER A 7 9.36 -39.74 -19.64
CA SER A 7 8.39 -38.71 -19.27
C SER A 7 8.67 -38.22 -17.86
N ALA A 8 8.97 -36.93 -17.71
CA ALA A 8 8.98 -36.26 -16.42
C ALA A 8 7.52 -36.14 -15.90
N PRO A 9 7.28 -36.28 -14.59
CA PRO A 9 5.94 -36.11 -14.04
C PRO A 9 5.48 -34.66 -14.19
N LEU A 10 4.27 -34.50 -14.74
CA LEU A 10 3.50 -33.27 -14.83
C LEU A 10 3.34 -32.69 -13.42
N GLY A 11 4.09 -31.62 -13.14
CA GLY A 11 3.80 -30.74 -12.01
C GLY A 11 2.49 -30.01 -12.27
N SER A 12 1.47 -30.28 -11.45
CA SER A 12 0.27 -29.44 -11.36
C SER A 12 0.68 -28.02 -10.97
N ALA A 13 0.80 -27.15 -11.97
CA ALA A 13 0.97 -25.73 -11.79
C ALA A 13 -0.36 -25.08 -11.38
N ASN A 14 -0.70 -25.16 -10.10
CA ASN A 14 -1.59 -24.18 -9.47
C ASN A 14 -0.72 -23.07 -8.88
N ASN A 15 -0.05 -22.30 -9.74
CA ASN A 15 0.72 -21.13 -9.35
C ASN A 15 -0.07 -19.87 -9.72
N ALA A 16 -1.21 -19.68 -9.04
CA ALA A 16 -1.82 -18.36 -9.00
C ALA A 16 -0.98 -17.51 -8.05
N PRO A 17 -0.41 -16.36 -8.47
CA PRO A 17 0.34 -15.50 -7.58
C PRO A 17 -0.57 -15.04 -6.44
N GLY A 18 -0.27 -15.48 -5.22
CA GLY A 18 -1.10 -15.20 -4.06
C GLY A 18 -1.19 -13.70 -3.79
N ILE A 19 -2.41 -13.17 -3.72
CA ILE A 19 -2.67 -11.79 -3.29
C ILE A 19 -2.48 -11.74 -1.77
N ASP A 20 -1.56 -10.88 -1.31
CA ASP A 20 -1.24 -10.80 0.11
C ASP A 20 -2.37 -10.14 0.92
N ALA A 21 -2.53 -10.57 2.17
CA ALA A 21 -3.54 -10.04 3.09
C ALA A 21 -3.38 -8.53 3.37
N GLY A 22 -2.17 -7.97 3.21
CA GLY A 22 -1.94 -6.52 3.27
C GLY A 22 -2.47 -5.74 2.05
N THR A 23 -2.80 -6.45 0.97
CA THR A 23 -3.44 -5.96 -0.27
C THR A 23 -4.92 -6.36 -0.33
N LEU A 24 -5.42 -7.24 0.55
CA LEU A 24 -6.84 -7.50 0.65
C LEU A 24 -7.51 -6.30 1.33
N ALA A 25 -8.58 -5.79 0.71
CA ALA A 25 -9.32 -4.61 1.16
C ALA A 25 -9.52 -4.64 2.68
N ARG A 26 -9.08 -3.58 3.37
CA ARG A 26 -9.37 -3.43 4.79
C ARG A 26 -10.88 -3.44 4.97
N SER A 27 -11.36 -4.30 5.87
CA SER A 27 -12.59 -3.98 6.59
C SER A 27 -12.32 -2.70 7.37
N ILE A 28 -13.13 -1.69 7.06
CA ILE A 28 -13.15 -0.36 7.66
C ILE A 28 -13.11 -0.51 9.20
N SER A 29 -12.02 -0.08 9.84
CA SER A 29 -12.04 0.09 11.30
C SER A 29 -12.99 1.23 11.65
N PRO A 30 -13.91 1.08 12.62
CA PRO A 30 -14.81 2.15 12.99
C PRO A 30 -14.04 3.32 13.61
N THR A 31 -14.39 4.52 13.17
CA THR A 31 -13.95 5.80 13.74
C THR A 31 -14.38 5.89 15.21
N PRO A 32 -13.54 6.37 16.15
CA PRO A 32 -14.02 6.76 17.48
C PRO A 32 -15.03 7.91 17.33
N GLY A 33 -16.23 7.73 17.87
CA GLY A 33 -17.32 8.72 17.80
C GLY A 33 -16.99 10.04 18.51
N PRO A 34 -17.71 11.13 18.20
CA PRO A 34 -17.39 12.45 18.70
C PRO A 34 -17.97 12.66 20.11
N THR A 35 -17.10 12.93 21.08
CA THR A 35 -17.52 13.57 22.33
C THR A 35 -17.68 15.06 22.05
N GLY A 36 -18.92 15.52 21.99
CA GLY A 36 -19.26 16.90 21.66
C GLY A 36 -18.76 17.91 22.69
N LEU A 37 -18.51 19.14 22.21
CA LEU A 37 -18.64 20.42 22.91
C LEU A 37 -18.49 21.55 21.85
N THR A 38 -19.58 22.23 21.50
CA THR A 38 -19.59 23.61 20.92
C THR A 38 -19.76 24.62 22.08
N PRO A 39 -19.58 25.97 21.94
CA PRO A 39 -19.53 26.86 20.76
C PRO A 39 -18.47 28.03 20.90
N PRO A 40 -18.59 29.25 20.30
CA PRO A 40 -18.99 29.68 18.93
C PRO A 40 -17.93 30.54 18.19
N GLY A 41 -18.00 30.55 16.85
CA GLY A 41 -17.94 31.76 16.02
C GLY A 41 -16.57 32.40 15.68
N THR A 42 -16.12 32.23 14.44
CA THR A 42 -15.84 33.37 13.53
C THR A 42 -15.81 32.87 12.09
N ALA A 43 -16.51 33.60 11.22
CA ALA A 43 -16.62 33.32 9.80
C ALA A 43 -15.26 33.46 9.11
N ASN A 44 -14.91 32.49 8.25
CA ASN A 44 -13.96 32.71 7.17
C ASN A 44 -14.60 32.28 5.86
N SER A 45 -14.61 33.23 4.93
CA SER A 45 -15.17 33.19 3.59
C SER A 45 -14.66 32.00 2.76
N PRO A 46 -15.46 31.46 1.83
CA PRO A 46 -15.03 30.38 0.95
C PRO A 46 -13.98 30.89 -0.04
N SER A 47 -12.83 30.22 -0.06
CA SER A 47 -11.82 30.37 -1.12
C SER A 47 -12.40 29.86 -2.45
N PRO A 48 -12.26 30.58 -3.57
CA PRO A 48 -12.87 30.21 -4.83
C PRO A 48 -12.04 29.13 -5.51
N GLY A 49 -12.53 27.88 -5.51
CA GLY A 49 -11.89 26.83 -6.29
C GLY A 49 -12.23 25.41 -5.87
N THR A 50 -13.51 25.03 -5.87
CA THR A 50 -13.86 23.61 -5.97
C THR A 50 -15.18 23.50 -6.73
N ALA A 51 -15.10 23.14 -8.00
CA ALA A 51 -16.25 22.58 -8.68
C ALA A 51 -16.68 21.34 -7.89
N ALA A 52 -17.91 21.39 -7.36
CA ALA A 52 -18.56 20.28 -6.69
C ALA A 52 -18.75 19.14 -7.70
N GLY A 53 -17.75 18.25 -7.77
CA GLY A 53 -17.88 16.92 -8.37
C GLY A 53 -18.02 15.92 -7.23
N GLU A 54 -18.94 14.97 -7.38
CA GLU A 54 -19.25 13.92 -6.40
C GLU A 54 -17.99 13.37 -5.71
N ASN A 55 -17.93 13.53 -4.39
CA ASN A 55 -16.90 12.89 -3.60
C ASN A 55 -17.13 11.38 -3.63
N ASP A 56 -16.18 10.61 -4.16
CA ASP A 56 -16.21 9.15 -4.12
C ASP A 56 -15.80 8.71 -2.71
N PRO A 57 -16.72 8.14 -1.89
CA PRO A 57 -16.42 7.77 -0.51
C PRO A 57 -15.34 6.69 -0.40
N GLU A 58 -15.17 5.82 -1.40
CA GLU A 58 -14.07 4.83 -1.41
C GLU A 58 -12.72 5.55 -1.52
N ILE A 59 -12.62 6.62 -2.33
CA ILE A 59 -11.38 7.39 -2.51
C ILE A 59 -11.11 8.30 -1.32
N GLU A 60 -12.12 8.97 -0.77
CA GLU A 60 -11.93 9.85 0.39
C GLU A 60 -11.51 9.08 1.64
N ALA A 61 -12.02 7.85 1.83
CA ALA A 61 -11.63 6.99 2.94
C ALA A 61 -10.13 6.59 2.92
N LEU A 62 -9.43 6.78 1.80
CA LEU A 62 -8.00 6.51 1.65
C LEU A 62 -7.12 7.65 2.20
N ASP A 63 -7.69 8.82 2.53
CA ASP A 63 -6.98 9.99 3.07
C ASP A 63 -5.71 10.36 2.27
N LEU A 64 -5.82 10.33 0.95
CA LEU A 64 -4.70 10.52 0.03
C LEU A 64 -4.23 11.98 0.01
N ALA A 65 -2.92 12.17 -0.16
CA ALA A 65 -2.36 13.46 -0.47
C ALA A 65 -2.93 13.99 -1.81
N PRO A 66 -3.00 15.32 -2.03
CA PRO A 66 -3.76 15.92 -3.14
C PRO A 66 -3.49 15.34 -4.52
N LYS A 67 -2.22 15.07 -4.86
CA LYS A 67 -1.83 14.48 -6.15
C LYS A 67 -2.30 13.04 -6.30
N ALA A 68 -2.06 12.20 -5.29
CA ALA A 68 -2.50 10.81 -5.28
C ALA A 68 -4.04 10.72 -5.30
N ARG A 69 -4.72 11.61 -4.58
CA ARG A 69 -6.18 11.74 -4.60
C ARG A 69 -6.67 12.06 -6.01
N ALA A 70 -6.15 13.10 -6.66
CA ALA A 70 -6.54 13.47 -8.02
C ALA A 70 -6.31 12.33 -9.02
N ALA A 71 -5.18 11.62 -8.89
CA ALA A 71 -4.86 10.46 -9.71
C ALA A 71 -5.83 9.28 -9.46
N ALA A 72 -6.24 9.03 -8.22
CA ALA A 72 -7.25 8.02 -7.90
C ALA A 72 -8.60 8.32 -8.58
N TYR A 73 -9.05 9.57 -8.55
CA TYR A 73 -10.27 9.98 -9.27
C TYR A 73 -10.15 9.79 -10.78
N GLN A 74 -9.01 10.15 -11.37
CA GLN A 74 -8.78 9.94 -12.81
C GLN A 74 -8.79 8.45 -13.16
N LEU A 75 -8.16 7.61 -12.34
CA LEU A 75 -8.14 6.17 -12.54
C LEU A 75 -9.55 5.57 -12.46
N LYS A 76 -10.31 5.91 -11.41
CA LYS A 76 -11.68 5.41 -11.22
C LYS A 76 -12.63 5.88 -12.33
N LYS A 77 -12.47 7.12 -12.81
CA LYS A 77 -13.24 7.63 -13.95
C LYS A 77 -12.98 6.86 -15.24
N ALA A 78 -11.72 6.48 -15.49
CA ALA A 78 -11.34 5.70 -16.66
C ALA A 78 -11.69 4.22 -16.53
N HIS A 79 -11.63 3.68 -15.31
CA HIS A 79 -11.85 2.27 -14.99
C HIS A 79 -12.73 2.12 -13.74
N PRO A 80 -14.07 2.23 -13.87
CA PRO A 80 -14.97 2.23 -12.71
C PRO A 80 -14.93 0.97 -11.85
N SER A 81 -14.50 -0.16 -12.43
CA SER A 81 -14.36 -1.45 -11.74
C SER A 81 -13.14 -1.52 -10.81
N VAL A 82 -12.20 -0.57 -10.90
CA VAL A 82 -11.02 -0.52 -10.02
C VAL A 82 -11.44 -0.46 -8.56
N LYS A 83 -10.79 -1.31 -7.75
CA LYS A 83 -10.91 -1.32 -6.29
C LYS A 83 -9.58 -0.91 -5.69
N PHE A 84 -9.60 0.17 -4.91
CA PHE A 84 -8.47 0.57 -4.09
C PHE A 84 -8.45 -0.27 -2.83
N THR A 85 -7.30 -0.85 -2.52
CA THR A 85 -7.16 -1.75 -1.36
C THR A 85 -6.36 -1.13 -0.24
N SER A 86 -5.58 -0.08 -0.55
CA SER A 86 -4.88 0.71 0.45
C SER A 86 -4.59 2.13 -0.05
N GLY A 87 -4.42 3.06 0.90
CA GLY A 87 -4.10 4.46 0.66
C GLY A 87 -3.11 4.96 1.70
N ARG A 88 -3.39 6.10 2.35
CA ARG A 88 -2.60 6.54 3.50
C ARG A 88 -2.64 5.48 4.61
N ARG A 89 -1.46 5.16 5.15
CA ARG A 89 -1.30 4.29 6.32
C ARG A 89 -0.76 5.12 7.48
N ASN A 90 -1.26 4.88 8.68
CA ASN A 90 -0.57 5.32 9.89
C ASN A 90 0.62 4.39 10.20
N LYS A 91 1.38 4.70 11.26
CA LYS A 91 2.59 3.95 11.62
C LYS A 91 2.26 2.49 11.97
N GLU A 92 1.17 2.27 12.68
CA GLU A 92 0.67 0.96 13.09
C GLU A 92 0.30 0.09 11.87
N ASP A 93 -0.42 0.68 10.91
CA ASP A 93 -0.83 0.03 9.68
C ASP A 93 0.37 -0.33 8.81
N GLN A 94 1.32 0.59 8.67
CA GLN A 94 2.55 0.33 7.94
C GLN A 94 3.36 -0.79 8.62
N ALA A 95 3.52 -0.77 9.94
CA ALA A 95 4.25 -1.79 10.68
C ALA A 95 3.59 -3.17 10.53
N ARG A 96 2.26 -3.25 10.63
CA ARG A 96 1.49 -4.48 10.41
C ARG A 96 1.61 -5.02 8.99
N ALA A 97 1.56 -4.15 7.98
CA ALA A 97 1.71 -4.54 6.58
C ALA A 97 3.13 -5.06 6.28
N MET A 98 4.15 -4.48 6.91
CA MET A 98 5.51 -5.01 6.80
C MET A 98 5.64 -6.35 7.51
N ALA A 99 5.11 -6.45 8.73
CA ALA A 99 5.18 -7.67 9.53
C ALA A 99 4.53 -8.87 8.84
N SER A 100 3.40 -8.71 8.13
CA SER A 100 2.75 -9.81 7.40
C SER A 100 3.67 -10.46 6.36
N ASN A 101 4.56 -9.66 5.76
CA ASN A 101 5.54 -10.13 4.80
C ASN A 101 6.79 -10.69 5.48
N VAL A 102 7.24 -10.07 6.59
CA VAL A 102 8.41 -10.54 7.36
C VAL A 102 8.20 -11.92 7.95
N VAL A 103 6.97 -12.25 8.41
CA VAL A 103 6.63 -13.61 8.89
C VAL A 103 6.90 -14.67 7.82
N LYS A 104 6.68 -14.34 6.54
CA LYS A 104 6.88 -15.25 5.39
C LYS A 104 8.32 -15.23 4.89
N ASN A 105 8.97 -14.07 4.93
CA ASN A 105 10.34 -13.86 4.47
C ASN A 105 11.05 -12.87 5.40
N ARG A 106 11.95 -13.37 6.25
CA ARG A 106 12.67 -12.57 7.25
C ARG A 106 13.58 -11.49 6.67
N LYS A 107 13.96 -11.58 5.39
CA LYS A 107 14.76 -10.59 4.66
C LYS A 107 13.92 -9.66 3.79
N TRP A 108 12.59 -9.71 3.92
CA TRP A 108 11.68 -8.98 3.04
C TRP A 108 11.89 -7.46 3.08
N ILE A 109 12.15 -6.87 4.25
CA ILE A 109 12.39 -5.43 4.37
C ILE A 109 13.62 -5.03 3.56
N GLU A 110 14.70 -5.79 3.69
CA GLU A 110 15.93 -5.58 2.95
C GLU A 110 15.75 -5.70 1.43
N GLN A 111 14.97 -6.67 0.99
CA GLN A 111 14.76 -6.96 -0.43
C GLN A 111 13.77 -6.00 -1.11
N THR A 112 12.90 -5.34 -0.33
CA THR A 112 11.77 -4.58 -0.88
C THR A 112 11.97 -3.07 -0.80
N TYR A 113 12.47 -2.56 0.33
CA TYR A 113 12.59 -1.11 0.53
C TYR A 113 13.90 -0.54 -0.03
N ALA A 114 13.81 0.69 -0.54
CA ALA A 114 14.99 1.46 -0.92
C ALA A 114 15.96 1.61 0.26
N SER A 115 17.25 1.60 -0.05
CA SER A 115 18.31 1.73 0.96
C SER A 115 18.17 3.04 1.74
N SER A 116 18.14 2.94 3.06
CA SER A 116 18.06 4.06 4.01
C SER A 116 18.44 3.58 5.41
N ASP A 117 18.76 4.51 6.31
CA ASP A 117 19.05 4.19 7.70
C ASP A 117 17.85 3.57 8.40
N LEU A 118 16.63 4.04 8.12
CA LEU A 118 15.41 3.47 8.70
C LEU A 118 15.16 2.04 8.18
N ARG A 119 15.38 1.79 6.87
CA ARG A 119 15.33 0.43 6.29
C ARG A 119 16.32 -0.48 7.00
N LYS A 120 17.56 -0.02 7.22
CA LYS A 120 18.59 -0.78 7.93
C LYS A 120 18.17 -1.08 9.36
N LYS A 121 17.75 -0.07 10.14
CA LYS A 121 17.27 -0.24 11.52
C LYS A 121 16.13 -1.25 11.62
N CYS A 122 15.17 -1.21 10.69
CA CYS A 122 14.07 -2.17 10.66
C CYS A 122 14.56 -3.59 10.38
N GLN A 123 15.44 -3.80 9.40
CA GLN A 123 15.99 -5.12 9.11
C GLN A 123 16.88 -5.63 10.25
N ASP A 124 17.72 -4.78 10.83
CA ASP A 124 18.57 -5.13 11.98
C ASP A 124 17.70 -5.56 13.19
N TRP A 125 16.60 -4.86 13.45
CA TRP A 125 15.68 -5.24 14.53
C TRP A 125 15.07 -6.61 14.26
N VAL A 126 14.62 -6.87 13.03
CA VAL A 126 14.13 -8.20 12.63
C VAL A 126 15.24 -9.24 12.85
N ASP A 127 16.45 -9.03 12.33
CA ASP A 127 17.54 -10.00 12.45
C ASP A 127 17.94 -10.28 13.92
N ALA A 128 17.91 -9.26 14.78
CA ALA A 128 18.23 -9.38 16.20
C ALA A 128 17.12 -10.04 17.04
N ASN A 129 15.91 -10.19 16.51
CA ASN A 129 14.75 -10.75 17.19
C ASN A 129 14.23 -12.02 16.46
N PRO A 130 15.03 -13.11 16.38
CA PRO A 130 14.66 -14.32 15.65
C PRO A 130 13.55 -15.14 16.32
N ASP A 131 13.29 -14.90 17.61
CA ASP A 131 12.22 -15.52 18.39
C ASP A 131 10.84 -14.91 18.10
N LYS A 132 10.79 -13.67 17.61
CA LYS A 132 9.53 -12.99 17.23
C LYS A 132 9.04 -13.50 15.88
N LYS A 133 8.03 -14.38 15.93
CA LYS A 133 7.53 -15.14 14.78
C LYS A 133 6.12 -14.75 14.36
N THR A 134 5.39 -14.04 15.19
CA THR A 134 4.02 -13.61 14.86
C THR A 134 4.02 -12.24 14.22
N GLN A 135 2.99 -11.96 13.40
CA GLN A 135 2.80 -10.64 12.81
C GLN A 135 2.67 -9.55 13.88
N ALA A 136 1.98 -9.83 14.99
CA ALA A 136 1.78 -8.88 16.07
C ALA A 136 3.10 -8.46 16.73
N GLU A 137 3.93 -9.44 17.13
CA GLU A 137 5.23 -9.17 17.77
C GLU A 137 6.17 -8.40 16.85
N ILE A 138 6.22 -8.76 15.56
CA ILE A 138 7.08 -8.07 14.59
C ILE A 138 6.55 -6.66 14.34
N ALA A 139 5.23 -6.48 14.22
CA ALA A 139 4.63 -5.17 14.02
C ALA A 139 4.90 -4.24 15.20
N GLU A 140 4.83 -4.74 16.44
CA GLU A 140 5.15 -3.96 17.65
C GLU A 140 6.59 -3.43 17.62
N GLY A 141 7.54 -4.30 17.28
CA GLY A 141 8.94 -3.91 17.13
C GLY A 141 9.17 -2.86 16.06
N LEU A 142 8.63 -3.07 14.86
CA LEU A 142 8.72 -2.12 13.76
C LEU A 142 8.06 -0.78 14.11
N LEU A 143 6.92 -0.81 14.81
CA LEU A 143 6.23 0.39 15.28
C LEU A 143 7.10 1.21 16.24
N SER A 144 7.84 0.58 17.16
CA SER A 144 8.76 1.31 18.05
C SER A 144 9.82 2.10 17.28
N LEU A 145 10.30 1.55 16.15
CA LEU A 145 11.27 2.23 15.28
C LEU A 145 10.62 3.42 14.54
N PHE A 146 9.37 3.26 14.11
CA PHE A 146 8.63 4.35 13.46
C PHE A 146 8.25 5.47 14.41
N ASN A 147 8.02 5.16 15.69
CA ASN A 147 7.78 6.18 16.71
C ASN A 147 9.02 7.01 17.00
N ALA A 148 10.21 6.44 16.82
CA ALA A 148 11.48 7.15 16.96
C ALA A 148 11.92 7.90 15.68
N ALA A 149 11.30 7.64 14.53
CA ALA A 149 11.61 8.28 13.26
C ALA A 149 10.81 9.57 13.05
N THR A 150 11.41 10.53 12.35
CA THR A 150 10.73 11.76 11.91
C THR A 150 9.76 11.49 10.77
N ASP A 151 8.73 12.33 10.60
CA ASP A 151 7.77 12.21 9.50
C ASP A 151 8.43 12.32 8.12
N ALA A 152 9.51 13.11 8.01
CA ALA A 152 10.30 13.24 6.79
C ALA A 152 11.03 11.95 6.43
N GLU A 153 11.59 11.23 7.40
CA GLU A 153 12.19 9.90 7.19
C GLU A 153 11.12 8.88 6.80
N LEU A 154 9.98 8.90 7.49
CA LEU A 154 8.85 8.01 7.24
C LEU A 154 8.26 8.20 5.84
N GLY A 155 8.06 9.44 5.40
CA GLY A 155 7.55 9.74 4.06
C GLY A 155 8.50 9.37 2.92
N LYS A 156 9.82 9.34 3.19
CA LYS A 156 10.83 8.80 2.25
C LYS A 156 10.87 7.27 2.29
N PHE A 157 10.61 6.68 3.45
CA PHE A 157 10.63 5.24 3.65
C PHE A 157 9.43 4.52 3.01
N SER A 158 8.22 5.04 3.19
CA SER A 158 7.00 4.53 2.55
C SER A 158 6.08 5.67 2.13
N LYS A 159 5.71 5.69 0.85
CA LYS A 159 4.79 6.70 0.29
C LYS A 159 3.36 6.56 0.82
N HIS A 160 3.00 5.41 1.39
CA HIS A 160 1.73 5.27 2.13
C HIS A 160 1.71 6.09 3.42
N LEU A 161 2.85 6.28 4.10
CA LEU A 161 2.90 7.09 5.32
C LEU A 161 2.66 8.58 5.03
N SER A 162 3.06 9.05 3.84
CA SER A 162 2.77 10.43 3.39
C SER A 162 1.41 10.57 2.71
N GLY A 163 0.68 9.47 2.48
CA GLY A 163 -0.54 9.44 1.67
C GLY A 163 -0.29 9.67 0.17
N SER A 164 0.95 9.60 -0.27
CA SER A 164 1.36 9.79 -1.68
C SER A 164 1.39 8.47 -2.46
N ALA A 165 0.66 7.45 -1.99
CA ALA A 165 0.52 6.19 -2.69
C ALA A 165 -0.84 5.55 -2.43
N PHE A 166 -1.29 4.76 -3.39
CA PHE A 166 -2.43 3.85 -3.25
C PHE A 166 -2.11 2.50 -3.89
N ASP A 167 -2.74 1.45 -3.37
CA ASP A 167 -2.71 0.12 -3.93
C ASP A 167 -4.05 -0.17 -4.63
N VAL A 168 -3.97 -0.82 -5.79
CA VAL A 168 -5.12 -1.30 -6.56
C VAL A 168 -5.17 -2.81 -6.50
N GLN A 169 -6.37 -3.36 -6.33
CA GLN A 169 -6.64 -4.79 -6.47
C GLN A 169 -6.26 -5.25 -7.89
N PRO A 170 -5.27 -6.14 -8.06
CA PRO A 170 -5.00 -6.73 -9.36
C PRO A 170 -6.21 -7.51 -9.87
N VAL A 171 -6.47 -7.40 -11.16
CA VAL A 171 -7.53 -8.11 -11.89
C VAL A 171 -6.96 -8.70 -13.17
N ASP A 172 -7.60 -9.77 -13.68
CA ASP A 172 -7.24 -10.37 -14.96
C ASP A 172 -7.91 -9.66 -16.14
N THR A 173 -9.18 -9.29 -15.98
CA THR A 173 -9.93 -8.55 -17.00
C THR A 173 -9.42 -7.12 -17.11
N ASP A 174 -9.12 -6.68 -18.33
CA ASP A 174 -8.61 -5.34 -18.66
C ASP A 174 -7.32 -4.95 -17.93
N ALA A 175 -6.56 -5.92 -17.43
CA ALA A 175 -5.37 -5.69 -16.62
C ALA A 175 -4.37 -4.75 -17.30
N ASP A 176 -4.06 -5.00 -18.56
CA ASP A 176 -3.10 -4.22 -19.32
C ASP A 176 -3.61 -2.80 -19.61
N ALA A 177 -4.91 -2.63 -19.83
CA ALA A 177 -5.53 -1.32 -20.01
C ALA A 177 -5.46 -0.49 -18.72
N ILE A 178 -5.81 -1.10 -17.58
CA ILE A 178 -5.75 -0.45 -16.26
C ILE A 178 -4.30 -0.07 -15.93
N LYS A 179 -3.36 -1.01 -16.06
CA LYS A 179 -1.94 -0.74 -15.80
C LYS A 179 -1.39 0.34 -16.72
N LYS A 180 -1.80 0.37 -18.00
CA LYS A 180 -1.42 1.43 -18.94
C LYS A 180 -1.95 2.79 -18.48
N THR A 181 -3.19 2.86 -18.02
CA THR A 181 -3.75 4.10 -17.45
C THR A 181 -3.01 4.52 -16.19
N ILE A 182 -2.70 3.60 -15.27
CA ILE A 182 -1.93 3.90 -14.06
C ILE A 182 -0.57 4.52 -14.43
N ARG A 183 0.15 3.92 -15.39
CA ARG A 183 1.45 4.42 -15.88
C ARG A 183 1.36 5.80 -16.54
N ALA A 184 0.18 6.22 -16.98
CA ALA A 184 -0.08 7.51 -17.60
C ALA A 184 -0.63 8.57 -16.62
N LEU A 185 -0.84 8.23 -15.34
CA LEU A 185 -1.36 9.18 -14.36
C LEU A 185 -0.38 10.35 -14.16
N PRO A 186 -0.86 11.60 -14.07
CA PRO A 186 -0.03 12.75 -13.75
C PRO A 186 0.69 12.58 -12.40
N ASP A 187 1.88 13.17 -12.28
CA ASP A 187 2.71 13.14 -11.07
C ASP A 187 3.14 11.75 -10.56
N LEU A 188 2.87 10.69 -11.34
CA LEU A 188 3.34 9.35 -11.01
C LEU A 188 4.87 9.35 -10.90
N ASP A 189 5.34 8.86 -9.77
CA ASP A 189 6.76 8.67 -9.50
C ASP A 189 7.17 7.24 -9.89
N LYS A 190 6.38 6.25 -9.46
CA LYS A 190 6.63 4.84 -9.75
C LYS A 190 5.34 4.04 -9.73
N PHE A 191 5.26 3.08 -10.64
CA PHE A 191 4.26 2.01 -10.61
C PHE A 191 4.97 0.66 -10.52
N LEU A 192 4.55 -0.16 -9.56
CA LEU A 192 4.95 -1.56 -9.45
C LEU A 192 3.72 -2.41 -9.73
N ASP A 193 3.79 -3.34 -10.68
CA ASP A 193 2.79 -4.40 -10.89
C ASP A 193 3.18 -5.73 -10.23
N THR A 194 4.42 -5.78 -9.70
CA THR A 194 4.90 -6.79 -8.76
C THR A 194 5.77 -6.14 -7.69
N GLU A 195 5.64 -6.58 -6.44
CA GLU A 195 6.47 -6.11 -5.31
C GLU A 195 6.86 -7.31 -4.43
N GLY A 196 8.16 -7.48 -4.16
CA GLY A 196 8.66 -8.58 -3.32
C GLY A 196 8.27 -9.99 -3.83
N GLY A 197 8.07 -10.16 -5.14
CA GLY A 197 7.61 -11.41 -5.76
C GLY A 197 6.09 -11.62 -5.78
N LEU A 198 5.30 -10.66 -5.29
CA LEU A 198 3.84 -10.72 -5.24
C LEU A 198 3.24 -9.79 -6.31
N THR A 199 2.13 -10.20 -6.94
CA THR A 199 1.36 -9.31 -7.80
C THR A 199 0.66 -8.26 -6.92
N ARG A 200 1.14 -7.01 -7.00
CA ARG A 200 0.59 -5.85 -6.30
C ARG A 200 0.65 -4.68 -7.26
N TRP A 201 -0.46 -3.96 -7.41
CA TRP A 201 -0.49 -2.76 -8.24
C TRP A 201 -0.34 -1.54 -7.33
N HIS A 202 0.90 -1.16 -7.09
CA HIS A 202 1.26 -0.05 -6.22
C HIS A 202 1.61 1.17 -7.06
N ALA A 203 0.89 2.27 -6.86
CA ALA A 203 1.17 3.55 -7.50
C ALA A 203 1.61 4.58 -6.46
N GLN A 204 2.78 5.16 -6.64
CA GLN A 204 3.30 6.25 -5.80
C GLN A 204 3.56 7.52 -6.62
N PHE A 205 3.43 8.67 -5.96
CA PHE A 205 3.43 10.01 -6.57
C PHE A 205 4.50 10.91 -5.94
N LYS A 206 4.93 11.92 -6.72
CA LYS A 206 5.95 12.91 -6.35
C LYS A 206 5.48 13.89 -5.29
#